data_AF-A0AA39KDS4-F1
#
_entry.id   AF-A0AA39KDS4-F1
#
_cell.length_a   1.000
_cell.length_b   1.000
_cell.length_c   1.000
_cell.angle_alpha   90.00
_cell.angle_beta   90.00
_cell.angle_gamma   90.00
#
_symmetry.space_group_name_H-M   'P 1'
#
loop_
_entity.id
_entity.type
_entity.pdbx_description
1 polymer ?
#
loop_
_entity_poly.entity_id
_entity_poly.type
_entity_poly.pdbx_seq_one_letter_code
_entity_poly.pdbx_strand_id
1 'polypeptide(L)' 'SARLVWKIRNDRVINDKPHYTAREIEQRWTHAINRRMKLDSIPSDQKKFKRKAIQKSLVLKTWQGTLLKESSLPED' A
#
# COMPACT_ATOMS: atom_id res chain seq x y z
N SER A 1 1.41 -6.67 7.60
CA SER A 1 0.67 -5.93 8.65
C SER A 1 1.54 -5.56 9.85
N ALA A 2 2.28 -6.49 10.48
CA ALA A 2 3.07 -6.21 11.71
C ALA A 2 4.13 -5.07 11.60
N ARG A 3 4.87 -4.98 10.49
CA ARG A 3 5.92 -3.94 10.32
C ARG A 3 5.36 -2.51 10.30
N LEU A 4 4.16 -2.30 9.76
CA LEU A 4 3.52 -0.99 9.72
C LEU A 4 3.03 -0.57 11.11
N VAL A 5 2.41 -1.50 11.84
CA VAL A 5 2.01 -1.28 13.24
C VAL A 5 3.23 -0.96 14.10
N TRP A 6 4.31 -1.73 13.94
CA TRP A 6 5.58 -1.45 14.62
C TRP A 6 6.11 -0.07 14.27
N LYS A 7 6.13 0.30 12.98
CA LYS A 7 6.62 1.61 12.54
C LYS A 7 5.81 2.76 13.14
N ILE A 8 4.47 2.69 13.13
CA ILE A 8 3.62 3.74 13.69
C ILE A 8 3.86 3.89 15.20
N ARG A 9 3.98 2.78 15.93
CA ARG A 9 4.26 2.80 17.38
C ARG A 9 5.65 3.35 17.71
N ASN A 10 6.67 2.99 16.92
CA ASN A 10 8.05 3.41 17.16
C ASN A 10 8.39 4.79 16.58
N ASP A 11 7.68 5.29 15.56
CA ASP A 11 7.88 6.65 15.02
C ASP A 11 7.73 7.71 16.12
N ARG A 12 6.85 7.45 17.09
CA ARG A 12 6.66 8.25 18.30
C ARG A 12 7.91 8.27 19.17
N VAL A 13 8.44 7.09 19.49
CA VAL A 13 9.55 6.91 20.43
C VAL A 13 10.87 7.39 19.84
N ILE A 14 11.09 7.13 18.55
CA ILE A 14 12.35 7.46 17.87
C ILE A 14 12.45 8.95 17.54
N ASN A 15 11.34 9.59 17.18
CA ASN A 15 11.34 11.00 16.74
C ASN A 15 10.72 11.95 17.77
N ASP A 16 10.54 11.50 19.02
CA ASP A 16 9.96 12.28 20.13
C ASP A 16 8.65 13.01 19.75
N LYS A 17 7.77 12.31 19.04
CA LYS A 17 6.50 12.89 18.57
C LYS A 17 5.40 12.70 19.61
N PRO A 18 4.42 13.62 19.67
CA PRO A 18 3.22 13.43 20.49
C PRO A 18 2.41 12.21 20.01
N HIS A 19 1.48 11.77 20.86
CA HIS A 19 0.56 10.68 20.51
C HIS A 19 -0.26 11.03 19.26
N TYR A 20 -0.25 10.13 18.28
CA TYR A 20 -1.10 10.27 17.10
C TYR A 20 -2.56 10.11 17.48
N THR A 21 -3.39 10.94 16.87
CA THR A 21 -4.84 10.75 16.85
C THR A 21 -5.20 9.51 16.04
N ALA A 22 -6.38 8.93 16.30
CA ALA A 22 -6.90 7.80 15.52
C ALA A 22 -6.94 8.12 14.01
N ARG A 23 -7.34 9.34 13.65
CA ARG A 23 -7.39 9.82 12.26
C ARG A 23 -6.01 9.84 11.60
N GLU A 24 -4.97 10.31 12.29
CA GLU A 24 -3.62 10.29 11.74
C GLU A 24 -3.10 8.86 11.53
N ILE A 25 -3.44 7.95 12.44
CA ILE A 25 -3.08 6.53 12.32
C ILE A 25 -3.75 5.94 11.07
N GLU A 26 -5.06 6.18 10.87
CA GLU A 26 -5.80 5.73 9.70
C GLU A 26 -5.24 6.31 8.39
N GLN A 27 -4.93 7.61 8.36
CA GLN A 27 -4.36 8.26 7.18
C GLN A 27 -2.98 7.70 6.85
N ARG A 28 -2.11 7.51 7.85
CA ARG A 28 -0.78 6.91 7.66
C ARG A 28 -0.87 5.46 7.19
N TRP A 29 -1.80 4.70 7.77
CA TRP A 29 -2.07 3.32 7.38
C TRP A 29 -2.52 3.24 5.92
N THR A 30 -3.52 4.03 5.55
CA THR A 30 -4.05 4.13 4.19
C THR A 30 -2.96 4.55 3.20
N HIS A 31 -2.18 5.58 3.54
CA HIS A 31 -1.08 6.04 2.70
C HIS A 31 -0.01 4.97 2.51
N ALA A 32 0.33 4.22 3.55
CA ALA A 32 1.31 3.14 3.45
C ALA A 32 0.83 1.98 2.56
N ILE A 33 -0.45 1.57 2.70
CA ILE A 33 -1.07 0.56 1.84
C ILE A 33 -1.04 1.02 0.38
N ASN A 34 -1.51 2.23 0.10
CA ASN A 34 -1.52 2.81 -1.25
C ASN A 34 -0.11 2.89 -1.85
N ARG A 35 0.89 3.28 -1.05
CA ARG A 35 2.29 3.30 -1.49
C ARG A 35 2.79 1.92 -1.85
N ARG A 36 2.47 0.90 -1.05
CA ARG A 36 2.89 -0.49 -1.26
C ARG A 36 2.23 -1.08 -2.52
N MET A 37 0.95 -0.79 -2.75
CA MET A 37 0.25 -1.13 -3.98
C MET A 37 0.91 -0.49 -5.21
N LYS A 38 1.21 0.82 -5.17
CA LYS A 38 1.92 1.49 -6.27
C LYS A 38 3.25 0.82 -6.58
N LEU A 39 4.03 0.49 -5.54
CA LEU A 39 5.30 -0.22 -5.71
C LEU A 39 5.12 -1.59 -6.33
N ASP A 40 4.12 -2.36 -5.90
CA ASP A 40 3.85 -3.70 -6.43
C ASP A 40 3.29 -3.63 -7.88
N SER A 41 2.70 -2.49 -8.28
CA SER A 41 2.24 -2.23 -9.66
C SER A 41 3.35 -1.78 -10.61
N ILE A 42 4.45 -1.18 -10.14
CA ILE A 42 5.54 -0.69 -11.01
C ILE A 42 6.15 -1.81 -11.88
N PRO A 43 6.52 -2.99 -11.32
CA PRO A 43 7.05 -4.10 -12.11
C PRO A 43 6.03 -4.70 -13.07
N SER A 44 4.74 -4.36 -12.92
CA SER A 44 3.69 -4.85 -13.80
C SER A 44 3.62 -4.08 -15.13
N ASP A 45 4.34 -2.97 -15.26
CA ASP A 45 4.44 -2.23 -16.50
C ASP A 45 5.20 -3.03 -17.57
N GLN A 46 4.44 -3.65 -18.48
CA GLN A 46 4.98 -4.40 -19.62
C GLN A 46 5.83 -3.56 -20.56
N LYS A 47 5.56 -2.25 -20.70
CA LYS A 47 6.38 -1.38 -21.55
C LYS A 47 7.79 -1.23 -20.99
N LYS A 48 7.89 -1.11 -19.66
CA LYS A 48 9.16 -0.89 -18.96
C LYS A 48 9.94 -2.18 -18.69
N PHE A 49 9.26 -3.26 -18.32
CA PHE A 49 9.90 -4.50 -17.87
C PHE A 49 9.79 -5.66 -18.86
N LYS A 50 9.05 -5.51 -19.97
CA LYS A 50 8.91 -6.50 -21.06
C LYS A 50 8.62 -7.91 -20.50
N ARG A 51 9.48 -8.89 -20.81
CA ARG A 51 9.37 -10.29 -20.35
C ARG A 51 9.56 -10.48 -18.83
N LYS A 52 10.15 -9.50 -18.14
CA LYS A 52 10.31 -9.52 -16.67
C LYS A 52 9.14 -8.85 -15.95
N ALA A 53 8.15 -8.35 -16.69
CA ALA A 53 7.01 -7.70 -16.08
C ALA A 53 6.12 -8.71 -15.34
N ILE A 54 5.66 -8.33 -14.16
CA ILE A 54 4.69 -9.11 -13.40
C ILE A 54 3.32 -8.98 -14.07
N GLN A 55 2.55 -10.06 -14.14
CA GLN A 55 1.20 -10.00 -14.69
C GLN A 55 0.32 -9.05 -13.88
N LYS A 56 -0.38 -8.13 -14.55
CA LYS A 56 -1.32 -7.19 -13.91
C LYS A 56 -2.41 -7.92 -13.12
N SER A 57 -2.91 -9.03 -13.67
CA SER A 57 -3.89 -9.90 -13.02
C SER A 57 -3.40 -10.43 -11.67
N LEU A 58 -2.11 -10.76 -11.54
CA LEU A 58 -1.53 -11.19 -10.28
C LEU A 58 -1.51 -10.07 -9.25
N VAL A 59 -1.16 -8.84 -9.66
CA VAL A 59 -1.20 -7.67 -8.78
C VAL A 59 -2.65 -7.40 -8.35
N LEU A 60 -3.60 -7.37 -9.28
CA LEU A 60 -5.03 -7.17 -8.97
C LEU A 60 -5.55 -8.22 -7.98
N LYS A 61 -5.30 -9.51 -8.23
CA LYS A 61 -5.72 -10.60 -7.34
C LYS A 61 -5.07 -10.51 -5.95
N THR A 62 -3.84 -10.02 -5.87
CA THR A 62 -3.13 -9.85 -4.58
C THR A 62 -3.74 -8.74 -3.74
N TRP A 63 -4.24 -7.68 -4.39
CA TRP A 63 -4.80 -6.51 -3.72
C TRP A 63 -6.33 -6.53 -3.58
N GLN A 64 -6.99 -7.48 -4.25
CA GLN A 64 -8.41 -7.76 -4.13
C GLN A 64 -8.81 -8.07 -2.68
N GLY A 65 -9.96 -7.57 -2.24
CA GLY A 65 -10.43 -7.58 -0.85
C GLY A 65 -9.72 -6.60 0.10
N THR A 66 -8.69 -5.88 -0.34
CA THR A 66 -7.89 -4.98 0.52
C THR A 66 -8.11 -3.49 0.19
N LEU A 67 -8.60 -3.17 -1.00
CA LEU A 67 -8.79 -1.78 -1.42
C LEU A 67 -10.14 -1.23 -0.92
N LEU A 68 -10.09 -0.04 -0.33
CA LEU A 68 -11.29 0.75 -0.08
C LEU A 68 -11.87 1.18 -1.43
N LYS A 69 -13.11 0.74 -1.72
CA LYS A 69 -13.84 0.97 -2.99
C LYS A 69 -13.28 0.23 -4.21
N GLU A 70 -13.09 -1.09 -4.09
CA GLU A 70 -12.76 -1.94 -5.25
C GLU A 70 -13.74 -1.82 -6.42
N SER A 71 -15.02 -1.60 -6.12
CA SER A 71 -16.06 -1.37 -7.11
C SER A 71 -15.90 -0.08 -7.93
N SER A 72 -14.93 0.79 -7.59
CA SER A 72 -14.59 1.99 -8.36
C SER A 72 -13.34 1.81 -9.24
N LEU A 73 -12.73 0.62 -9.23
CA LEU A 73 -11.61 0.33 -10.13
C LEU A 73 -12.16 0.02 -11.53
N PRO A 74 -11.53 0.54 -12.60
CA PRO A 74 -11.92 0.17 -13.95
C PRO A 74 -11.70 -1.34 -14.13
N GLU A 75 -12.73 -2.04 -14.61
CA GLU A 75 -12.53 -3.37 -15.21
C GLU A 75 -11.70 -3.17 -16.49
N ASP A 76 -10.60 -3.93 -16.61
CA ASP A 76 -9.62 -3.86 -17.71
C ASP A 76 -10.21 -4.42 -19.01
#